data_AF-A0A3N5GL63-F1
#
_entry.id   AF-A0A3N5GL63-F1
#
_cell.length_a   1.000
_cell.length_b   1.000
_cell.length_c   1.000
_cell.angle_alpha   90.00
_cell.angle_beta   90.00
_cell.angle_gamma   90.00
#
_symmetry.space_group_name_H-M   'P 1'
#
loop_
_entity.id
_entity.type
_entity.pdbx_description
1 polymer ?
#
loop_
_entity_poly.entity_id
_entity_poly.type
_entity_poly.pdbx_seq_one_letter_code
_entity_poly.pdbx_strand_id
1 'polypeptide(L)'
;MNRLTNASLRPVGLCVVATWLTVLLRPDLVVSLQAQQPQELFLSILDPSGVPVTDLRQDEVTVLEDGMKRETLKLEPINWPVKLVVLVDNGAFASNALVQLRNGLRAFFEAIPEGIEMSLVTLNPQPRAGVRPTTERQKLIQGIDLVTPDSGGARFAEGLLEAVNRFDKDKSNSFPVIMVVGTDGAESSTFRERDVERLSKKITEHAVTVHVLMLSLGGDRTSATSGALQVQLGLALTEQTGGKYESIVAATRLQALLPEFGQRIAKSHLRQSHQYRITYQRPAGAGVPSQGISATTSREGLAGMLSLDGRVPEP
;
A
#
# COMPACT_ATOMS: atom_id res chain seq x y z
N MET A 1 17.27 9.79 97.09
CA MET A 1 18.69 9.50 96.77
C MET A 1 19.10 10.42 95.62
N ASN A 2 19.59 11.63 95.94
CA ASN A 2 20.99 12.09 95.78
C ASN A 2 21.43 12.11 94.30
N ARG A 3 21.80 13.23 93.65
CA ARG A 3 22.46 14.47 94.08
C ARG A 3 22.14 15.64 93.13
N LEU A 4 22.14 16.86 93.68
CA LEU A 4 22.39 18.12 92.98
C LEU A 4 23.91 18.39 92.91
N THR A 5 24.40 18.96 91.80
CA THR A 5 25.56 19.88 91.81
C THR A 5 25.54 20.85 90.62
N ASN A 6 25.60 22.14 90.96
CA ASN A 6 25.91 23.36 90.19
C ASN A 6 27.26 23.27 89.42
N ALA A 7 27.73 24.13 88.50
CA ALA A 7 27.42 25.50 88.04
C ALA A 7 28.26 25.87 86.77
N SER A 8 28.02 27.08 86.23
CA SER A 8 28.93 27.99 85.46
C SER A 8 29.04 27.81 83.93
N LEU A 9 29.31 28.80 83.06
CA LEU A 9 29.03 30.25 82.91
C LEU A 9 29.31 30.56 81.40
N ARG A 10 28.65 31.60 80.85
CA ARG A 10 28.64 32.14 79.46
C ARG A 10 30.04 32.51 78.88
N PRO A 11 30.29 32.66 77.53
CA PRO A 11 29.74 33.76 76.70
C PRO A 11 29.54 33.53 75.18
N VAL A 12 29.05 34.62 74.57
CA VAL A 12 28.53 34.92 73.22
C VAL A 12 29.55 34.70 72.09
N GLY A 13 29.06 34.20 70.93
CA GLY A 13 29.77 34.19 69.65
C GLY A 13 28.87 34.69 68.51
N LEU A 14 29.27 35.80 67.89
CA LEU A 14 28.75 36.40 66.66
C LEU A 14 28.68 35.37 65.51
N CYS A 15 27.56 35.30 64.78
CA CYS A 15 27.50 34.64 63.47
C CYS A 15 27.20 35.68 62.38
N VAL A 16 28.17 35.88 61.50
CA VAL A 16 28.09 36.66 60.26
C VAL A 16 27.22 35.89 59.27
N VAL A 17 26.08 36.46 58.85
CA VAL A 17 25.26 35.90 57.77
C VAL A 17 25.70 36.54 56.47
N ALA A 18 26.46 35.80 55.66
CA ALA A 18 26.77 36.16 54.29
C ALA A 18 25.53 35.91 53.40
N THR A 19 25.01 36.97 52.80
CA THR A 19 23.85 36.92 51.89
C THR A 19 24.30 36.40 50.51
N TRP A 20 23.84 35.22 50.11
CA TRP A 20 24.02 34.70 48.75
C TRP A 20 22.83 35.13 47.88
N LEU A 21 23.09 35.94 46.85
CA LEU A 21 22.15 36.27 45.79
C LEU A 21 22.03 35.06 44.85
N THR A 22 20.96 34.28 44.96
CA THR A 22 20.62 33.25 43.97
C THR A 22 19.76 33.89 42.87
N VAL A 23 20.38 34.12 41.71
CA VAL A 23 19.62 34.34 40.47
C VAL A 23 19.07 32.98 40.06
N LEU A 24 17.78 32.74 40.30
CA LEU A 24 17.06 31.65 39.66
C LEU A 24 16.92 32.00 38.17
N LEU A 25 17.90 31.59 37.36
CA LEU A 25 17.65 31.39 35.94
C LEU A 25 16.54 30.32 35.86
N ARG A 26 15.31 30.76 35.57
CA ARG A 26 14.32 29.85 35.01
C ARG A 26 14.93 29.35 33.70
N PRO A 27 15.21 28.04 33.53
CA PRO A 27 15.43 27.55 32.19
C PRO A 27 14.11 27.81 31.48
N ASP A 28 14.13 28.76 30.54
CA ASP A 28 13.06 28.91 29.58
C ASP A 28 12.78 27.51 29.05
N LEU A 29 11.55 27.05 29.27
CA LEU A 29 11.00 25.90 28.59
C LEU A 29 11.08 26.26 27.11
N VAL A 30 12.14 25.82 26.46
CA VAL A 30 12.18 25.70 25.01
C VAL A 30 11.19 24.59 24.69
N VAL A 31 9.90 24.92 24.71
CA VAL A 31 8.89 24.14 24.01
C VAL A 31 9.35 24.22 22.56
N SER A 32 9.97 23.15 22.07
CA SER A 32 10.11 22.97 20.64
C SER A 32 8.69 23.03 20.08
N LEU A 33 8.35 24.14 19.43
CA LEU A 33 7.20 24.29 18.56
C LEU A 33 7.41 23.37 17.35
N GLN A 34 7.41 22.06 17.58
CA GLN A 34 7.03 21.12 16.53
C GLN A 34 5.54 21.36 16.33
N ALA A 35 5.21 22.16 15.32
CA ALA A 35 3.83 22.39 14.94
C ALA A 35 3.10 21.05 14.86
N GLN A 36 1.91 20.97 15.46
CA GLN A 36 1.03 19.81 15.32
C GLN A 36 0.79 19.63 13.82
N GLN A 37 1.32 18.55 13.24
CA GLN A 37 1.16 18.30 11.81
C GLN A 37 -0.15 17.54 11.61
N PRO A 38 -1.07 18.06 10.78
CA PRO A 38 -2.21 17.28 10.32
C PRO A 38 -1.72 15.98 9.69
N GLN A 39 -2.43 14.89 9.95
CA GLN A 39 -2.21 13.60 9.31
C GLN A 39 -3.49 13.18 8.59
N GLU A 40 -3.32 12.41 7.51
CA GLU A 40 -4.42 11.90 6.71
C GLU A 40 -4.58 10.38 6.90
N LEU A 41 -5.83 9.94 6.94
CA LEU A 41 -6.22 8.53 6.91
C LEU A 41 -7.33 8.36 5.88
N PHE A 42 -7.49 7.15 5.38
CA PHE A 42 -8.57 6.79 4.49
C PHE A 42 -9.46 5.75 5.15
N LEU A 43 -10.76 6.00 5.15
CA LEU A 43 -11.78 5.18 5.77
C LEU A 43 -12.78 4.72 4.69
N SER A 44 -12.74 3.43 4.37
CA SER A 44 -13.77 2.75 3.58
C SER A 44 -14.82 2.20 4.54
N ILE A 45 -16.11 2.43 4.27
CA ILE A 45 -17.20 1.92 5.10
C ILE A 45 -18.27 1.31 4.22
N LEU A 46 -18.67 0.08 4.55
CA LEU A 46 -19.81 -0.58 3.93
C LEU A 46 -20.96 -0.73 4.94
N ASP A 47 -22.18 -0.70 4.44
CA ASP A 47 -23.37 -1.09 5.17
C ASP A 47 -23.51 -2.64 5.26
N PRO A 48 -24.50 -3.17 6.02
CA PRO A 48 -24.71 -4.62 6.12
C PRO A 48 -25.01 -5.32 4.79
N SER A 49 -25.40 -4.59 3.74
CA SER A 49 -25.64 -5.12 2.39
C SER A 49 -24.39 -5.10 1.51
N GLY A 50 -23.28 -4.56 2.01
CA GLY A 50 -22.01 -4.45 1.28
C GLY A 50 -21.93 -3.22 0.37
N VAL A 51 -22.84 -2.26 0.52
CA VAL A 51 -22.84 -1.02 -0.27
C VAL A 51 -22.01 0.05 0.44
N PRO A 52 -21.15 0.81 -0.28
CA PRO A 52 -20.40 1.90 0.32
C PRO A 52 -21.32 2.97 0.93
N VAL A 53 -21.02 3.37 2.16
CA VAL A 53 -21.71 4.47 2.83
C VAL A 53 -21.10 5.79 2.33
N THR A 54 -21.91 6.64 1.70
CA THR A 54 -21.44 7.88 1.03
C THR A 54 -21.97 9.16 1.67
N ASP A 55 -22.69 9.09 2.79
CA ASP A 55 -23.32 10.21 3.49
C ASP A 55 -22.87 10.37 4.97
N LEU A 56 -21.73 9.80 5.33
CA LEU A 56 -21.14 9.94 6.66
C LEU A 56 -20.78 11.39 6.96
N ARG A 57 -21.14 11.86 8.16
CA ARG A 57 -20.82 13.22 8.64
C ARG A 57 -19.60 13.21 9.54
N GLN A 58 -18.89 14.34 9.61
CA GLN A 58 -17.67 14.49 10.42
C GLN A 58 -17.92 14.25 11.92
N ASP A 59 -19.08 14.65 12.44
CA ASP A 59 -19.49 14.45 13.84
C ASP A 59 -19.79 12.98 14.17
N GLU A 60 -19.96 12.14 13.16
CA GLU A 60 -20.17 10.70 13.31
C GLU A 60 -18.87 9.90 13.32
N VAL A 61 -17.69 10.54 13.16
CA VAL A 61 -16.38 9.87 13.10
C VAL A 61 -15.53 10.25 14.31
N THR A 62 -14.93 9.26 14.96
CA THR A 62 -13.95 9.46 16.02
C THR A 62 -12.65 8.75 15.67
N VAL A 63 -11.56 9.50 15.58
CA VAL A 63 -10.20 8.97 15.44
C VAL A 63 -9.59 8.75 16.81
N LEU A 64 -9.01 7.57 17.03
CA LEU A 64 -8.21 7.23 18.20
C LEU A 64 -6.79 6.89 17.75
N GLU A 65 -5.79 7.48 18.40
CA GLU A 65 -4.39 7.11 18.24
C GLU A 65 -3.84 6.74 19.62
N ASP A 66 -3.30 5.53 19.72
CA ASP A 66 -2.90 4.92 21.00
C ASP A 66 -4.01 4.99 22.08
N GLY A 67 -5.25 4.72 21.66
CA GLY A 67 -6.44 4.76 22.51
C GLY A 67 -6.93 6.17 22.88
N MET A 68 -6.19 7.23 22.53
CA MET A 68 -6.56 8.61 22.82
C MET A 68 -7.32 9.25 21.67
N LYS A 69 -8.44 9.89 22.00
CA LYS A 69 -9.22 10.66 21.02
C LYS A 69 -8.40 11.78 20.40
N ARG A 70 -8.43 11.85 19.07
CA ARG A 70 -7.82 12.92 18.27
C ARG A 70 -8.89 13.85 17.72
N GLU A 71 -8.53 15.12 17.58
CA GLU A 71 -9.37 16.10 16.93
C GLU A 71 -9.42 15.80 15.44
N THR A 72 -10.62 15.54 14.91
CA THR A 72 -10.84 15.39 13.48
C THR A 72 -11.07 16.77 12.89
N LEU A 73 -10.12 17.21 12.06
CA LEU A 73 -10.12 18.52 11.43
C LEU A 73 -11.02 18.54 10.21
N LYS A 74 -11.05 17.45 9.44
CA LYS A 74 -11.78 17.37 8.18
C LYS A 74 -12.19 15.94 7.84
N LEU A 75 -13.34 15.81 7.19
CA LEU A 75 -13.81 14.58 6.57
C LEU A 75 -14.19 14.88 5.11
N GLU A 76 -13.53 14.26 4.15
CA GLU A 76 -13.76 14.50 2.71
C GLU A 76 -14.13 13.21 1.99
N PRO A 77 -15.23 13.18 1.21
CA PRO A 77 -15.52 12.04 0.36
C PRO A 77 -14.51 11.95 -0.79
N ILE A 78 -14.05 10.73 -1.07
CA ILE A 78 -13.13 10.37 -2.14
C ILE A 78 -13.86 9.42 -3.08
N ASN A 79 -14.01 9.85 -4.34
CA ASN A 79 -14.64 9.10 -5.42
C ASN A 79 -13.65 8.89 -6.58
N TRP A 80 -12.54 8.20 -6.30
CA TRP A 80 -11.46 8.03 -7.27
C TRP A 80 -11.59 6.68 -7.98
N PRO A 81 -11.42 6.63 -9.32
CA PRO A 81 -11.49 5.37 -10.06
C PRO A 81 -10.30 4.46 -9.77
N VAL A 82 -10.51 3.16 -9.91
CA VAL A 82 -9.41 2.20 -10.06
C VAL A 82 -8.89 2.24 -11.50
N LYS A 83 -7.56 2.18 -11.66
CA LYS A 83 -6.91 2.02 -12.96
C LYS A 83 -6.04 0.77 -12.96
N LEU A 84 -6.24 -0.13 -13.91
CA LEU A 84 -5.58 -1.42 -13.94
C LEU A 84 -4.61 -1.56 -15.12
N VAL A 85 -3.38 -1.98 -14.84
CA VAL A 85 -2.40 -2.40 -15.84
C VAL A 85 -2.16 -3.89 -15.71
N VAL A 86 -2.42 -4.66 -16.77
CA VAL A 86 -2.11 -6.09 -16.82
C VAL A 86 -0.81 -6.29 -17.58
N LEU A 87 0.20 -6.82 -16.88
CA LEU A 87 1.49 -7.19 -17.43
C LEU A 87 1.51 -8.69 -17.70
N VAL A 88 1.83 -9.10 -18.92
CA VAL A 88 1.82 -10.51 -19.33
C VAL A 88 3.18 -10.92 -19.86
N ASP A 89 3.77 -11.91 -19.21
CA ASP A 89 4.91 -12.63 -19.74
C ASP A 89 4.47 -13.51 -20.93
N ASN A 90 4.82 -13.04 -22.12
CA ASN A 90 4.65 -13.75 -23.38
C ASN A 90 5.94 -14.46 -23.84
N GLY A 91 6.88 -14.77 -22.94
CA GLY A 91 8.15 -15.42 -23.25
C GLY A 91 8.01 -16.90 -23.60
N ALA A 92 9.11 -17.66 -23.52
CA ALA A 92 9.19 -19.04 -24.04
C ALA A 92 8.07 -19.97 -23.56
N PHE A 93 7.62 -19.82 -22.31
CA PHE A 93 6.49 -20.57 -21.76
C PHE A 93 5.17 -20.36 -22.52
N ALA A 94 4.89 -19.11 -22.94
CA ALA A 94 3.64 -18.79 -23.62
C ALA A 94 3.44 -19.65 -24.87
N SER A 95 4.52 -20.14 -25.50
CA SER A 95 4.45 -21.08 -26.63
C SER A 95 3.66 -22.36 -26.32
N ASN A 96 3.80 -22.90 -25.10
CA ASN A 96 3.20 -24.19 -24.71
C ASN A 96 1.83 -24.06 -24.05
N ALA A 97 1.43 -22.84 -23.67
CA ALA A 97 0.21 -22.59 -22.91
C ALA A 97 -0.56 -21.35 -23.36
N LEU A 98 -0.34 -20.91 -24.60
CA LEU A 98 -0.93 -19.69 -25.14
C LEU A 98 -2.44 -19.71 -25.04
N VAL A 99 -3.06 -20.87 -25.32
CA VAL A 99 -4.50 -21.05 -25.26
C VAL A 99 -5.01 -20.83 -23.83
N GLN A 100 -4.39 -21.46 -22.84
CA GLN A 100 -4.76 -21.34 -21.43
C GLN A 100 -4.58 -19.92 -20.92
N LEU A 101 -3.47 -19.27 -21.30
CA LEU A 101 -3.19 -17.87 -20.97
C LEU A 101 -4.26 -16.95 -21.56
N ARG A 102 -4.54 -17.05 -22.87
CA ARG A 102 -5.55 -16.22 -23.55
C ARG A 102 -6.94 -16.44 -22.97
N ASN A 103 -7.35 -17.69 -22.76
CA ASN A 103 -8.65 -18.00 -22.17
C ASN A 103 -8.79 -17.43 -20.75
N GLY A 104 -7.76 -17.60 -19.91
CA GLY A 104 -7.77 -17.04 -18.57
C GLY A 104 -7.78 -15.51 -18.55
N LEU A 105 -7.03 -14.86 -19.45
CA LEU A 105 -7.06 -13.39 -19.59
C LEU A 105 -8.42 -12.87 -20.05
N ARG A 106 -9.12 -13.59 -20.95
CA ARG A 106 -10.48 -13.23 -21.36
C ARG A 106 -11.43 -13.27 -20.16
N ALA A 107 -11.43 -14.37 -19.42
CA ALA A 107 -12.25 -14.53 -18.22
C ALA A 107 -11.89 -13.52 -17.12
N PHE A 108 -10.62 -13.15 -16.98
CA PHE A 108 -10.18 -12.09 -16.06
C PHE A 108 -10.80 -10.73 -16.39
N PHE A 109 -10.72 -10.27 -17.64
CA PHE A 109 -11.31 -8.98 -18.01
C PHE A 109 -12.84 -8.99 -17.96
N GLU A 110 -13.48 -10.14 -18.22
CA GLU A 110 -14.92 -10.32 -18.05
C GLU A 110 -15.36 -10.24 -16.58
N ALA A 111 -14.52 -10.69 -15.66
CA ALA A 111 -14.79 -10.63 -14.22
C ALA A 111 -14.65 -9.22 -13.61
N ILE A 112 -14.03 -8.28 -14.33
CA ILE A 112 -13.84 -6.90 -13.85
C ILE A 112 -15.04 -6.04 -14.26
N PRO A 113 -15.62 -5.22 -13.36
CA PRO A 113 -16.73 -4.32 -13.65
C PRO A 113 -16.48 -3.41 -14.86
N GLU A 114 -17.55 -3.02 -15.54
CA GLU A 114 -17.46 -2.04 -16.62
C GLU A 114 -17.05 -0.65 -16.09
N GLY A 115 -16.48 0.18 -16.96
CA GLY A 115 -16.07 1.54 -16.61
C GLY A 115 -14.69 1.65 -15.94
N ILE A 116 -14.08 0.55 -15.51
CA ILE A 116 -12.70 0.53 -15.03
C ILE A 116 -11.75 0.71 -16.23
N GLU A 117 -10.86 1.70 -16.14
CA GLU A 117 -9.82 1.90 -17.14
C GLU A 117 -8.74 0.82 -16.99
N MET A 118 -8.51 0.09 -18.07
CA MET A 118 -7.63 -1.07 -18.08
C MET A 118 -6.68 -1.02 -19.28
N SER A 119 -5.50 -1.65 -19.15
CA SER A 119 -4.54 -1.82 -20.25
C SER A 119 -3.87 -3.18 -20.21
N LEU A 120 -3.34 -3.62 -21.36
CA LEU A 120 -2.64 -4.89 -21.53
C LEU A 120 -1.25 -4.65 -22.10
N VAL A 121 -0.23 -5.15 -21.42
CA VAL A 121 1.19 -4.96 -21.76
C VAL A 121 1.87 -6.32 -21.81
N THR A 122 2.58 -6.60 -22.91
CA THR A 122 3.45 -7.78 -23.02
C THR A 122 4.85 -7.44 -22.51
N LEU A 123 5.55 -8.40 -21.89
CA LEU A 123 6.87 -8.17 -21.28
C LEU A 123 8.06 -8.50 -22.21
N ASN A 124 7.84 -9.24 -23.30
CA ASN A 124 8.87 -9.67 -24.23
C ASN A 124 8.68 -9.11 -25.65
N PRO A 125 9.78 -8.82 -26.38
CA PRO A 125 11.16 -8.76 -25.91
C PRO A 125 11.45 -7.49 -25.08
N GLN A 126 10.49 -6.56 -25.04
CA GLN A 126 10.47 -5.41 -24.14
C GLN A 126 9.03 -5.04 -23.79
N PRO A 127 8.77 -4.37 -22.65
CA PRO A 127 7.44 -3.93 -22.28
C PRO A 127 6.76 -3.12 -23.39
N ARG A 128 5.64 -3.61 -23.93
CA ARG A 128 4.88 -2.95 -25.00
C ARG A 128 3.39 -3.04 -24.72
N ALA A 129 2.68 -1.92 -24.86
CA ALA A 129 1.24 -1.90 -24.73
C ALA A 129 0.61 -2.61 -25.94
N GLY A 130 0.11 -3.83 -25.73
CA GLY A 130 -0.75 -4.53 -26.69
C GLY A 130 -2.12 -3.85 -26.79
N VAL A 131 -2.60 -3.30 -25.66
CA VAL A 131 -3.74 -2.38 -25.64
C VAL A 131 -3.43 -1.20 -24.71
N ARG A 132 -3.64 0.02 -25.21
CA ARG A 132 -3.53 1.26 -24.42
C ARG A 132 -4.69 1.37 -23.41
N PRO A 133 -4.59 2.22 -22.37
CA PRO A 133 -5.66 2.43 -21.42
C PRO A 133 -7.01 2.69 -22.09
N THR A 134 -8.03 1.92 -21.70
CA THR A 134 -9.40 2.01 -22.21
C THR A 134 -10.39 1.45 -21.20
N THR A 135 -11.62 1.95 -21.20
CA THR A 135 -12.75 1.38 -20.45
C THR A 135 -13.54 0.37 -21.28
N GLU A 136 -13.22 0.21 -22.57
CA GLU A 136 -13.90 -0.69 -23.49
C GLU A 136 -13.34 -2.11 -23.37
N ARG A 137 -13.97 -2.94 -22.52
CA ARG A 137 -13.57 -4.34 -22.30
C ARG A 137 -13.33 -5.11 -23.60
N GLN A 138 -14.16 -4.91 -24.62
CA GLN A 138 -14.02 -5.60 -25.91
C GLN A 138 -12.68 -5.33 -26.62
N LYS A 139 -12.10 -4.12 -26.48
CA LYS A 139 -10.76 -3.83 -27.02
C LYS A 139 -9.68 -4.66 -26.33
N LEU A 140 -9.82 -4.92 -25.03
CA LEU A 140 -8.90 -5.81 -24.31
C LEU A 140 -9.05 -7.26 -24.74
N ILE A 141 -10.29 -7.74 -24.86
CA ILE A 141 -10.62 -9.08 -25.34
C ILE A 141 -10.05 -9.33 -26.74
N GLN A 142 -10.11 -8.36 -27.64
CA GLN A 142 -9.48 -8.45 -28.97
C GLN A 142 -7.95 -8.35 -28.90
N GLY A 143 -7.42 -7.48 -28.04
CA GLY A 143 -5.98 -7.32 -27.86
C GLY A 143 -5.26 -8.56 -27.33
N ILE A 144 -5.96 -9.44 -26.61
CA ILE A 144 -5.43 -10.75 -26.18
C ILE A 144 -4.95 -11.58 -27.38
N ASP A 145 -5.62 -11.49 -28.54
CA ASP A 145 -5.22 -12.25 -29.73
C ASP A 145 -3.88 -11.80 -30.32
N LEU A 146 -3.45 -10.58 -29.98
CA LEU A 146 -2.16 -10.02 -30.36
C LEU A 146 -1.02 -10.41 -29.40
N VAL A 147 -1.34 -11.07 -28.27
CA VAL A 147 -0.31 -11.63 -27.39
C VAL A 147 0.28 -12.86 -28.07
N THR A 148 1.47 -12.71 -28.65
CA THR A 148 2.20 -13.80 -29.31
C THR A 148 3.41 -14.22 -28.48
N PRO A 149 3.77 -15.52 -28.48
CA PRO A 149 5.00 -15.99 -27.84
C PRO A 149 6.24 -15.31 -28.41
N ASP A 150 7.21 -15.06 -27.53
CA ASP A 150 8.55 -14.58 -27.84
C ASP A 150 9.56 -15.54 -27.19
N SER A 151 10.76 -15.65 -27.76
CA SER A 151 11.79 -16.57 -27.27
C SER A 151 12.68 -16.00 -26.17
N GLY A 152 12.58 -14.70 -25.88
CA GLY A 152 13.36 -14.01 -24.86
C GLY A 152 12.91 -14.32 -23.43
N GLY A 153 13.75 -13.94 -22.46
CA GLY A 153 13.37 -13.89 -21.06
C GLY A 153 12.58 -12.61 -20.75
N ALA A 154 11.59 -12.72 -19.87
CA ALA A 154 10.72 -11.61 -19.51
C ALA A 154 11.51 -10.42 -18.97
N ARG A 155 11.02 -9.21 -19.22
CA ARG A 155 11.53 -7.99 -18.58
C ARG A 155 10.54 -7.55 -17.49
N PHE A 156 10.37 -8.39 -16.47
CA PHE A 156 9.39 -8.24 -15.39
C PHE A 156 9.60 -6.94 -14.62
N ALA A 157 10.83 -6.71 -14.16
CA ALA A 157 11.13 -5.57 -13.30
C ALA A 157 11.01 -4.24 -14.04
N GLU A 158 11.44 -4.19 -15.30
CA GLU A 158 11.22 -3.03 -16.16
C GLU A 158 9.75 -2.80 -16.51
N GLY A 159 8.97 -3.88 -16.73
CA GLY A 159 7.53 -3.79 -16.95
C GLY A 159 6.80 -3.15 -15.76
N LEU A 160 7.14 -3.56 -14.54
CA LEU A 160 6.63 -2.94 -13.31
C LEU A 160 7.01 -1.47 -13.21
N LEU A 161 8.30 -1.15 -13.40
CA LEU A 161 8.78 0.23 -13.32
C LEU A 161 8.12 1.13 -14.37
N GLU A 162 7.94 0.64 -15.60
CA GLU A 162 7.24 1.36 -16.67
C GLU A 162 5.75 1.57 -16.33
N ALA A 163 5.06 0.56 -15.79
CA ALA A 163 3.67 0.69 -15.36
C ALA A 163 3.51 1.76 -14.28
N VAL A 164 4.36 1.73 -13.25
CA VAL A 164 4.34 2.74 -12.18
C VAL A 164 4.73 4.13 -12.69
N ASN A 165 5.69 4.23 -13.61
CA ASN A 165 6.05 5.51 -14.25
C ASN A 165 4.90 6.09 -15.09
N ARG A 166 3.96 5.28 -15.59
CA ARG A 166 2.76 5.78 -16.26
C ARG A 166 1.79 6.41 -15.28
N PHE A 167 1.56 5.78 -14.13
CA PHE A 167 0.74 6.38 -13.06
C PHE A 167 1.34 7.69 -12.55
N ASP A 168 2.66 7.79 -12.44
CA ASP A 168 3.36 9.02 -12.06
C ASP A 168 3.15 10.19 -13.03
N LYS A 169 3.01 9.87 -14.31
CA LYS A 169 2.75 10.85 -15.38
C LYS A 169 1.28 11.21 -15.47
N ASP A 170 0.39 10.31 -15.06
CA ASP A 170 -1.04 10.57 -14.94
C ASP A 170 -1.30 11.58 -13.83
N LYS A 171 -2.11 12.60 -14.11
CA LYS A 171 -2.46 13.66 -13.15
C LYS A 171 -3.85 13.49 -12.57
N SER A 172 -4.58 12.45 -12.99
CA SER A 172 -5.85 12.09 -12.39
C SER A 172 -5.65 11.39 -11.05
N ASN A 173 -6.50 11.72 -10.08
CA ASN A 173 -6.54 10.95 -8.85
C ASN A 173 -7.14 9.58 -9.16
N SER A 174 -6.46 8.52 -8.77
CA SER A 174 -6.90 7.14 -8.98
C SER A 174 -6.28 6.22 -7.94
N PHE A 175 -6.82 5.01 -7.86
CA PHE A 175 -6.23 3.90 -7.13
C PHE A 175 -5.61 2.91 -8.13
N PRO A 176 -4.28 2.97 -8.34
CA PRO A 176 -3.65 2.16 -9.38
C PRO A 176 -3.47 0.71 -8.95
N VAL A 177 -3.74 -0.21 -9.87
CA VAL A 177 -3.55 -1.64 -9.67
C VAL A 177 -2.70 -2.20 -10.80
N ILE A 178 -1.74 -3.05 -10.47
CA ILE A 178 -0.97 -3.82 -11.43
C ILE A 178 -1.25 -5.30 -11.21
N MET A 179 -1.66 -6.00 -12.26
CA MET A 179 -1.74 -7.46 -12.28
C MET A 179 -0.60 -7.99 -13.15
N VAL A 180 0.27 -8.82 -12.59
CA VAL A 180 1.31 -9.50 -13.35
C VAL A 180 0.98 -10.96 -13.54
N VAL A 181 0.97 -11.43 -14.78
CA VAL A 181 0.90 -12.84 -15.15
C VAL A 181 2.28 -13.21 -15.70
N GLY A 182 3.09 -13.86 -14.86
CA GLY A 182 4.51 -14.08 -15.12
C GLY A 182 4.91 -15.54 -15.06
N THR A 183 6.17 -15.79 -15.39
CA THR A 183 6.85 -17.07 -15.12
C THR A 183 8.07 -16.84 -14.25
N ASP A 184 8.53 -17.88 -13.55
CA ASP A 184 9.82 -17.87 -12.82
C ASP A 184 11.02 -18.18 -13.73
N GLY A 185 10.88 -17.91 -15.04
CA GLY A 185 11.88 -18.17 -16.06
C GLY A 185 13.02 -17.14 -16.07
N ALA A 186 13.67 -17.00 -17.23
CA ALA A 186 14.73 -16.02 -17.38
C ALA A 186 14.19 -14.59 -17.23
N GLU A 187 14.88 -13.77 -16.42
CA GLU A 187 14.63 -12.34 -16.28
C GLU A 187 15.71 -11.57 -17.06
N SER A 188 15.29 -10.77 -18.04
CA SER A 188 16.18 -10.03 -18.95
C SER A 188 16.20 -8.53 -18.70
N SER A 189 15.56 -8.03 -17.64
CA SER A 189 15.65 -6.61 -17.28
C SER A 189 17.08 -6.22 -16.92
N THR A 190 17.50 -5.03 -17.35
CA THR A 190 18.70 -4.38 -16.78
C THR A 190 18.29 -3.61 -15.53
N PHE A 191 18.01 -4.34 -14.45
CA PHE A 191 17.47 -3.80 -13.21
C PHE A 191 18.54 -3.70 -12.13
N ARG A 192 18.76 -2.51 -11.57
CA ARG A 192 19.76 -2.24 -10.52
C ARG A 192 19.08 -1.92 -9.20
N GLU A 193 19.85 -1.92 -8.11
CA GLU A 193 19.37 -1.59 -6.76
C GLU A 193 18.65 -0.24 -6.68
N ARG A 194 19.20 0.81 -7.30
CA ARG A 194 18.53 2.13 -7.42
C ARG A 194 17.15 2.06 -8.07
N ASP A 195 16.92 1.09 -8.97
CA ASP A 195 15.65 0.91 -9.66
C ASP A 195 14.63 0.22 -8.75
N VAL A 196 15.08 -0.66 -7.85
CA VAL A 196 14.27 -1.26 -6.76
C VAL A 196 13.79 -0.17 -5.81
N GLU A 197 14.70 0.68 -5.32
CA GLU A 197 14.37 1.78 -4.42
C GLU A 197 13.38 2.75 -5.06
N ARG A 198 13.62 3.11 -6.33
CA ARG A 198 12.72 3.97 -7.10
C ARG A 198 11.35 3.32 -7.29
N LEU A 199 11.30 2.03 -7.59
CA LEU A 199 10.05 1.30 -7.76
C LEU A 199 9.25 1.27 -6.45
N SER A 200 9.89 0.87 -5.34
CA SER A 200 9.25 0.81 -4.02
C SER A 200 8.75 2.19 -3.57
N LYS A 201 9.57 3.23 -3.75
CA LYS A 201 9.17 4.62 -3.45
C LYS A 201 7.92 5.02 -4.22
N LYS A 202 7.91 4.81 -5.54
CA LYS A 202 6.76 5.20 -6.38
C LYS A 202 5.51 4.38 -6.11
N ILE A 203 5.65 3.10 -5.78
CA ILE A 203 4.53 2.26 -5.35
C ILE A 203 3.87 2.84 -4.10
N THR A 204 4.67 3.28 -3.12
CA THR A 204 4.16 3.93 -1.91
C THR A 204 3.55 5.31 -2.21
N GLU A 205 4.23 6.15 -3.00
CA GLU A 205 3.75 7.50 -3.34
C GLU A 205 2.40 7.49 -4.08
N HIS A 206 2.17 6.49 -4.93
CA HIS A 206 0.96 6.37 -5.74
C HIS A 206 -0.04 5.34 -5.20
N ALA A 207 0.21 4.81 -3.99
CA ALA A 207 -0.65 3.82 -3.35
C ALA A 207 -0.99 2.62 -4.28
N VAL A 208 -0.01 2.16 -5.05
CA VAL A 208 -0.22 1.12 -6.08
C VAL A 208 -0.41 -0.23 -5.42
N THR A 209 -1.44 -0.97 -5.83
CA THR A 209 -1.62 -2.38 -5.45
C THR A 209 -1.03 -3.31 -6.51
N VAL A 210 -0.20 -4.28 -6.12
CA VAL A 210 0.43 -5.23 -7.04
C VAL A 210 -0.04 -6.65 -6.76
N HIS A 211 -0.63 -7.29 -7.76
CA HIS A 211 -0.97 -8.71 -7.77
C HIS A 211 -0.05 -9.47 -8.72
N VAL A 212 0.29 -10.71 -8.38
CA VAL A 212 1.17 -11.57 -9.17
C VAL A 212 0.60 -12.99 -9.22
N LEU A 213 0.38 -13.49 -10.43
CA LEU A 213 0.19 -14.91 -10.71
C LEU A 213 1.42 -15.42 -11.45
N MET A 214 2.21 -16.23 -10.76
CA MET A 214 3.47 -16.77 -11.25
C MET A 214 3.29 -18.23 -11.66
N LEU A 215 3.70 -18.58 -12.88
CA LEU A 215 3.86 -19.97 -13.25
C LEU A 215 5.31 -20.42 -13.06
N SER A 216 5.49 -21.48 -12.27
CA SER A 216 6.76 -22.15 -12.09
C SER A 216 7.02 -23.14 -13.22
N LEU A 217 8.12 -22.92 -13.94
CA LEU A 217 8.52 -23.73 -15.10
C LEU A 217 9.29 -24.99 -14.72
N GLY A 218 9.58 -25.19 -13.43
CA GLY A 218 10.10 -26.47 -12.90
C GLY A 218 11.48 -26.90 -13.43
N GLY A 219 12.28 -25.99 -13.98
CA GLY A 219 13.62 -26.29 -14.51
C GLY A 219 14.66 -26.61 -13.44
N ASP A 220 15.65 -27.43 -13.80
CA ASP A 220 16.83 -27.73 -12.97
C ASP A 220 17.48 -26.43 -12.50
N ARG A 221 17.62 -26.28 -11.17
CA ARG A 221 18.20 -25.11 -10.48
C ARG A 221 19.71 -24.95 -10.71
N THR A 222 20.23 -25.40 -11.85
CA THR A 222 21.66 -25.37 -12.22
C THR A 222 22.15 -23.97 -12.58
N SER A 223 21.24 -22.99 -12.74
CA SER A 223 21.54 -21.57 -12.63
C SER A 223 20.69 -20.96 -11.51
N ALA A 224 21.21 -20.94 -10.28
CA ALA A 224 20.57 -20.37 -9.09
C ALA A 224 20.28 -18.84 -9.15
N THR A 225 20.30 -18.25 -10.35
CA THR A 225 20.19 -16.80 -10.61
C THR A 225 19.08 -16.45 -11.63
N SER A 226 18.61 -17.38 -12.45
CA SER A 226 17.48 -17.13 -13.37
C SER A 226 16.15 -17.29 -12.62
N GLY A 227 15.30 -16.25 -12.63
CA GLY A 227 13.95 -16.27 -12.05
C GLY A 227 13.84 -15.89 -10.57
N ALA A 228 14.91 -16.04 -9.79
CA ALA A 228 14.93 -15.69 -8.36
C ALA A 228 14.51 -14.23 -8.09
N LEU A 229 14.92 -13.31 -8.96
CA LEU A 229 14.56 -11.90 -8.85
C LEU A 229 13.05 -11.65 -9.04
N GLN A 230 12.41 -12.30 -10.02
CA GLN A 230 10.98 -12.13 -10.30
C GLN A 230 10.14 -12.61 -9.12
N VAL A 231 10.51 -13.77 -8.55
CA VAL A 231 9.86 -14.34 -7.38
C VAL A 231 10.07 -13.44 -6.17
N GLN A 232 11.31 -13.03 -5.88
CA GLN A 232 11.62 -12.17 -4.74
C GLN A 232 10.92 -10.82 -4.84
N LEU A 233 10.97 -10.17 -6.00
CA LEU A 233 10.34 -8.88 -6.23
C LEU A 233 8.82 -9.00 -6.18
N GLY A 234 8.25 -10.04 -6.81
CA GLY A 234 6.81 -10.31 -6.76
C GLY A 234 6.30 -10.50 -5.33
N LEU A 235 6.98 -11.31 -4.53
CA LEU A 235 6.65 -11.51 -3.11
C LEU A 235 6.76 -10.18 -2.33
N ALA A 236 7.89 -9.49 -2.42
CA ALA A 236 8.12 -8.24 -1.69
C ALA A 236 7.08 -7.16 -2.03
N LEU A 237 6.73 -7.00 -3.31
CA LEU A 237 5.76 -5.99 -3.74
C LEU A 237 4.33 -6.38 -3.35
N THR A 238 3.95 -7.66 -3.49
CA THR A 238 2.61 -8.09 -3.05
C THR A 238 2.44 -7.94 -1.54
N GLU A 239 3.48 -8.23 -0.75
CA GLU A 239 3.50 -8.02 0.70
C GLU A 239 3.43 -6.53 1.05
N GLN A 240 4.29 -5.69 0.47
CA GLN A 240 4.27 -4.24 0.68
C GLN A 240 2.91 -3.62 0.32
N THR A 241 2.30 -4.11 -0.75
CA THR A 241 1.09 -3.52 -1.32
C THR A 241 -0.22 -4.14 -0.83
N GLY A 242 -0.15 -5.23 -0.04
CA GLY A 242 -1.32 -6.01 0.38
C GLY A 242 -1.99 -6.79 -0.75
N GLY A 243 -1.34 -6.90 -1.91
CA GLY A 243 -1.83 -7.68 -3.04
C GLY A 243 -1.68 -9.19 -2.84
N LYS A 244 -1.97 -9.97 -3.89
CA LYS A 244 -1.86 -11.44 -3.85
C LYS A 244 -0.69 -11.91 -4.68
N TYR A 245 0.12 -12.78 -4.10
CA TYR A 245 1.03 -13.64 -4.85
C TYR A 245 0.45 -15.05 -4.90
N GLU A 246 0.37 -15.64 -6.09
CA GLU A 246 0.00 -17.04 -6.27
C GLU A 246 1.03 -17.69 -7.21
N SER A 247 1.57 -18.84 -6.80
CA SER A 247 2.44 -19.65 -7.65
C SER A 247 1.75 -20.94 -8.07
N ILE A 248 1.80 -21.25 -9.35
CA ILE A 248 1.23 -22.45 -9.94
C ILE A 248 2.30 -23.22 -10.73
N VAL A 249 2.13 -24.54 -10.88
CA VAL A 249 3.00 -25.36 -11.74
C VAL A 249 2.29 -25.78 -13.02
N ALA A 250 0.96 -25.89 -12.96
CA ALA A 250 0.14 -26.32 -14.10
C ALA A 250 -0.52 -25.11 -14.77
N ALA A 251 -0.18 -24.87 -16.04
CA ALA A 251 -0.76 -23.78 -16.84
C ALA A 251 -2.30 -23.86 -16.98
N THR A 252 -2.89 -25.04 -16.83
CA THR A 252 -4.35 -25.20 -16.81
C THR A 252 -5.03 -24.42 -15.67
N ARG A 253 -4.33 -24.17 -14.55
CA ARG A 253 -4.83 -23.35 -13.44
C ARG A 253 -5.02 -21.88 -13.80
N LEU A 254 -4.36 -21.37 -14.86
CA LEU A 254 -4.55 -19.98 -15.32
C LEU A 254 -6.02 -19.67 -15.61
N GLN A 255 -6.75 -20.62 -16.20
CA GLN A 255 -8.16 -20.44 -16.56
C GLN A 255 -9.08 -20.33 -15.34
N ALA A 256 -8.71 -20.91 -14.20
CA ALA A 256 -9.48 -20.80 -12.96
C ALA A 256 -9.03 -19.59 -12.13
N LEU A 257 -7.73 -19.37 -11.99
CA LEU A 257 -7.21 -18.34 -11.09
C LEU A 257 -7.33 -16.93 -11.66
N LEU A 258 -7.13 -16.73 -12.96
CA LEU A 258 -7.25 -15.40 -13.55
C LEU A 258 -8.64 -14.78 -13.30
N PRO A 259 -9.78 -15.44 -13.55
CA PRO A 259 -11.07 -14.85 -13.16
C PRO A 259 -11.22 -14.63 -11.65
N GLU A 260 -10.63 -15.46 -10.77
CA GLU A 260 -10.61 -15.19 -9.32
C GLU A 260 -9.86 -13.89 -8.97
N PHE A 261 -8.70 -13.63 -9.60
CA PHE A 261 -7.99 -12.36 -9.46
C PHE A 261 -8.83 -11.18 -9.96
N GLY A 262 -9.54 -11.34 -11.09
CA GLY A 262 -10.47 -10.33 -11.60
C GLY A 262 -11.59 -10.00 -10.60
N GLN A 263 -12.20 -11.02 -9.99
CA GLN A 263 -13.21 -10.86 -8.94
C GLN A 263 -12.65 -10.21 -7.68
N ARG A 264 -11.41 -10.52 -7.29
CA ARG A 264 -10.74 -9.88 -6.14
C ARG A 264 -10.56 -8.39 -6.39
N ILE A 265 -10.05 -8.03 -7.57
CA ILE A 265 -9.89 -6.62 -7.98
C ILE A 265 -11.25 -5.92 -8.03
N ALA A 266 -12.31 -6.58 -8.52
CA ALA A 266 -13.67 -6.05 -8.54
C ALA A 266 -14.19 -5.71 -7.13
N LYS A 267 -13.98 -6.60 -6.16
CA LYS A 267 -14.36 -6.38 -4.76
C LYS A 267 -13.55 -5.25 -4.12
N SER A 268 -12.24 -5.23 -4.33
CA SER A 268 -11.40 -4.11 -3.88
C SER A 268 -11.86 -2.79 -4.48
N HIS A 269 -12.22 -2.75 -5.78
CA HIS A 269 -12.73 -1.55 -6.45
C HIS A 269 -13.98 -0.99 -5.78
N LEU A 270 -14.94 -1.84 -5.38
CA LEU A 270 -16.15 -1.39 -4.67
C LEU A 270 -15.82 -0.69 -3.35
N ARG A 271 -14.89 -1.25 -2.56
CA ARG A 271 -14.47 -0.65 -1.28
C ARG A 271 -13.60 0.58 -1.45
N GLN A 272 -12.73 0.55 -2.45
CA GLN A 272 -11.67 1.53 -2.59
C GLN A 272 -12.13 2.79 -3.33
N SER A 273 -13.07 2.67 -4.26
CA SER A 273 -13.47 3.81 -5.09
C SER A 273 -14.34 4.83 -4.34
N HIS A 274 -14.91 4.43 -3.19
CA HIS A 274 -15.75 5.28 -2.33
C HIS A 274 -15.20 5.22 -0.90
N GLN A 275 -14.43 6.25 -0.53
CA GLN A 275 -13.79 6.34 0.78
C GLN A 275 -13.98 7.73 1.37
N TYR A 276 -13.63 7.88 2.65
CA TYR A 276 -13.44 9.18 3.27
C TYR A 276 -11.98 9.41 3.58
N ARG A 277 -11.46 10.58 3.20
CA ARG A 277 -10.21 11.10 3.74
C ARG A 277 -10.49 11.82 5.04
N ILE A 278 -9.89 11.35 6.12
CA ILE A 278 -9.94 11.95 7.45
C ILE A 278 -8.65 12.71 7.67
N THR A 279 -8.74 14.02 7.90
CA THR A 279 -7.62 14.80 8.40
C THR A 279 -7.78 14.98 9.89
N TYR A 280 -6.77 14.56 10.67
CA TYR A 280 -6.80 14.68 12.13
C TYR A 280 -5.54 15.33 12.68
N GLN A 281 -5.65 15.94 13.85
CA GLN A 281 -4.54 16.60 14.50
C GLN A 281 -3.72 15.60 15.33
N ARG A 282 -2.43 15.51 15.03
CA ARG A 282 -1.48 14.70 15.79
C ARG A 282 -0.70 15.56 16.80
N PRO A 283 -0.45 15.08 18.04
CA PRO A 283 0.31 15.84 19.02
C PRO A 283 1.75 16.16 18.55
N ALA A 284 2.25 17.33 18.97
CA ALA A 284 3.63 17.73 18.75
C ALA A 284 4.60 16.71 19.36
N GLY A 285 5.60 16.27 18.59
CA GLY A 285 6.61 15.31 19.06
C GLY A 285 6.13 13.87 19.21
N ALA A 286 4.92 13.53 18.75
CA ALA A 286 4.44 12.15 18.80
C ALA A 286 5.31 11.22 17.91
N GLY A 287 5.95 10.23 18.54
CA GLY A 287 6.61 9.12 17.83
C GLY A 287 5.60 8.18 17.17
N VAL A 288 6.07 7.24 16.35
CA VAL A 288 5.22 6.24 15.65
C VAL A 288 4.22 5.61 16.65
N PRO A 289 2.90 5.57 16.35
CA PRO A 289 1.91 5.04 17.29
C PRO A 289 2.22 3.60 17.68
N SER A 290 2.17 3.33 18.98
CA SER A 290 2.59 2.05 19.56
C SER A 290 1.46 1.01 19.64
N GLN A 291 0.23 1.47 19.83
CA GLN A 291 -0.99 0.67 19.84
C GLN A 291 -1.82 0.87 18.57
N GLY A 292 -1.37 1.76 17.68
CA GLY A 292 -1.92 1.97 16.35
C GLY A 292 -2.95 3.10 16.28
N ILE A 293 -3.56 3.22 15.10
CA ILE A 293 -4.57 4.23 14.79
C ILE A 293 -5.85 3.49 14.43
N SER A 294 -6.98 3.96 14.94
CA SER A 294 -8.31 3.46 14.59
C SER A 294 -9.26 4.63 14.33
N ALA A 295 -10.30 4.37 13.54
CA ALA A 295 -11.42 5.27 13.36
C ALA A 295 -12.71 4.48 13.60
N THR A 296 -13.61 5.05 14.40
CA THR A 296 -14.92 4.48 14.68
C THR A 296 -16.02 5.43 14.25
N THR A 297 -17.22 4.88 14.04
CA THR A 297 -18.41 5.67 13.76
C THR A 297 -19.50 5.41 14.79
N SER A 298 -20.34 6.42 15.05
CA SER A 298 -21.52 6.30 15.90
C SER A 298 -22.66 5.51 15.24
N ARG A 299 -22.62 5.26 13.93
CA ARG A 299 -23.60 4.43 13.22
C ARG A 299 -23.34 2.94 13.48
N GLU A 300 -24.34 2.24 13.97
CA GLU A 300 -24.23 0.80 14.26
C GLU A 300 -24.31 -0.07 13.00
N GLY A 301 -23.69 -1.24 13.05
CA GLY A 301 -23.77 -2.25 11.98
C GLY A 301 -22.92 -1.99 10.75
N LEU A 302 -22.09 -0.94 10.74
CA LEU A 302 -21.20 -0.63 9.62
C LEU A 302 -19.88 -1.40 9.71
N ALA A 303 -19.36 -1.82 8.55
CA ALA A 303 -18.06 -2.48 8.42
C ALA A 303 -17.04 -1.48 7.88
N GLY A 304 -16.15 -0.98 8.74
CA GLY A 304 -15.10 -0.02 8.39
C GLY A 304 -13.73 -0.67 8.17
N MET A 305 -12.98 -0.16 7.19
CA MET A 305 -11.56 -0.44 6.97
C MET A 305 -10.78 0.85 6.91
N LEU A 306 -9.70 0.93 7.69
CA LEU A 306 -8.82 2.10 7.74
C LEU A 306 -7.50 1.79 7.01
N SER A 307 -7.00 2.75 6.25
CA SER A 307 -5.69 2.69 5.61
C SER A 307 -4.98 4.04 5.67
N LEU A 308 -3.66 4.04 5.50
CA LEU A 308 -2.85 5.27 5.50
C LEU A 308 -2.82 5.95 4.13
N ASP A 309 -3.01 5.19 3.06
CA ASP A 309 -2.81 5.62 1.67
C ASP A 309 -4.02 5.32 0.76
N GLY A 310 -5.11 4.82 1.33
CA GLY A 310 -6.33 4.51 0.60
C GLY A 310 -6.32 3.12 -0.05
N ARG A 311 -5.29 2.29 0.14
CA ARG A 311 -5.31 0.90 -0.32
C ARG A 311 -6.22 0.05 0.56
N VAL A 312 -7.18 -0.63 -0.07
CA VAL A 312 -8.08 -1.59 0.58
C VAL A 312 -8.14 -2.89 -0.23
N PRO A 313 -7.00 -3.58 -0.44
CA PRO A 313 -6.99 -4.83 -1.18
C PRO A 313 -7.71 -5.91 -0.37
N GLU A 314 -8.60 -6.65 -1.03
CA GLU A 314 -9.11 -7.91 -0.46
C GLU A 314 -7.94 -8.87 -0.20
N PRO A 315 -7.91 -9.59 0.94
CA PRO A 315 -6.90 -10.57 1.27
C PRO A 315 -7.06 -11.91 0.53
#